data_AF-A0A6I1NMY2-F1
#
_entry.id   AF-A0A6I1NMY2-F1
#
_cell.length_a   1.000
_cell.length_b   1.000
_cell.length_c   1.000
_cell.angle_alpha   90.00
_cell.angle_beta   90.00
_cell.angle_gamma   90.00
#
_symmetry.space_group_name_H-M   'P 1'
#
loop_
_entity.id
_entity.type
_entity.pdbx_description
1 polymer ?
#
loop_
_entity_poly.entity_id
_entity_poly.type
_entity_poly.pdbx_seq_one_letter_code
_entity_poly.pdbx_strand_id
1 'polypeptide(L)'
;MKGKIRIKLRFVHLRALTSATQTVSHVLHQLLIAARWGAHEGNDLFDRFSKNGLSPRWINVLQIRVVDPVAGPLLVCFEPVIVTES
;
A
#
# COMPACT_ATOMS: atom_id res chain seq x y z
N MET A 1 30.94 1.48 12.32
CA MET A 1 29.78 0.62 12.02
C MET A 1 29.30 0.95 10.62
N LYS A 2 29.33 0.00 9.68
CA LYS A 2 28.74 0.18 8.34
C LYS A 2 27.25 -0.20 8.48
N GLY A 3 26.38 0.81 8.54
CA GLY A 3 24.94 0.58 8.59
C GLY A 3 24.44 -0.22 7.38
N LYS A 4 23.47 -1.09 7.59
CA LYS A 4 22.88 -1.88 6.51
C LYS A 4 21.91 -0.99 5.75
N ILE A 5 22.15 -0.81 4.45
CA ILE A 5 21.25 -0.05 3.58
C ILE A 5 20.14 -0.98 3.13
N ARG A 6 18.88 -0.58 3.37
CA ARG A 6 17.69 -1.29 2.90
C ARG A 6 16.77 -0.35 2.14
N ILE A 7 16.15 -0.85 1.08
CA ILE A 7 15.10 -0.13 0.35
C ILE A 7 13.74 -0.56 0.93
N LYS A 8 12.93 0.41 1.36
CA LYS A 8 11.53 0.21 1.77
C LYS A 8 10.59 0.81 0.73
N LEU A 9 9.40 0.23 0.57
CA LEU A 9 8.35 0.80 -0.27
C LEU A 9 7.38 1.59 0.61
N ARG A 10 7.39 2.92 0.49
CA ARG A 10 6.51 3.83 1.25
C ARG A 10 5.24 4.10 0.46
N PHE A 11 4.08 3.99 1.12
CA PHE A 11 2.80 4.35 0.51
C PHE A 11 2.73 5.86 0.24
N VAL A 12 2.31 6.24 -0.97
CA VAL A 12 2.22 7.65 -1.40
C VAL A 12 0.79 8.07 -1.68
N HIS A 13 0.08 7.32 -2.53
CA HIS A 13 -1.27 7.67 -2.92
C HIS A 13 -2.09 6.45 -3.34
N LEU A 14 -3.41 6.61 -3.22
CA LEU A 14 -4.40 5.69 -3.75
C LEU A 14 -4.97 6.29 -5.04
N ARG A 15 -5.07 5.49 -6.09
CA ARG A 15 -5.64 5.89 -7.38
C ARG A 15 -6.84 5.03 -7.72
N ALA A 16 -7.96 5.69 -7.95
CA ALA A 16 -9.15 5.10 -8.55
C ALA A 16 -8.89 4.70 -10.00
N LEU A 17 -9.33 3.51 -10.41
CA LEU A 17 -9.35 3.15 -11.84
C LEU A 17 -10.59 3.69 -12.56
N THR A 18 -11.58 4.21 -11.83
CA THR A 18 -12.80 4.84 -12.36
C THR A 18 -13.06 6.19 -11.67
N SER A 19 -13.63 7.15 -12.40
CA SER A 19 -13.62 8.59 -12.06
C SER A 19 -14.64 9.04 -11.00
N ALA A 20 -15.17 8.17 -10.15
CA ALA A 20 -16.14 8.56 -9.12
C ALA A 20 -15.44 8.86 -7.80
N THR A 21 -15.84 9.93 -7.12
CA THR A 21 -15.47 10.28 -5.73
C THR A 21 -15.58 9.05 -4.83
N GLN A 22 -14.44 8.56 -4.31
CA GLN A 22 -14.36 7.22 -3.73
C GLN A 22 -14.55 7.21 -2.21
N THR A 23 -15.71 6.74 -1.79
CA THR A 23 -15.84 6.07 -0.49
C THR A 23 -15.16 4.71 -0.59
N VAL A 24 -14.14 4.46 0.22
CA VAL A 24 -13.48 3.14 0.33
C VAL A 24 -14.00 2.40 1.56
N SER A 25 -13.81 1.07 1.60
CA SER A 25 -14.12 0.32 2.82
C SER A 25 -13.31 0.83 4.02
N HIS A 26 -13.91 0.72 5.21
CA HIS A 26 -13.24 1.11 6.46
C HIS A 26 -11.91 0.37 6.65
N VAL A 27 -11.88 -0.91 6.28
CA VAL A 27 -10.70 -1.78 6.38
C VAL A 27 -9.55 -1.25 5.52
N LEU A 28 -9.80 -0.93 4.25
CA LEU A 28 -8.79 -0.34 3.39
C LEU A 28 -8.33 1.03 3.93
N HIS A 29 -9.26 1.87 4.38
CA HIS A 29 -8.93 3.19 4.93
C HIS A 29 -7.97 3.10 6.13
N GLN A 30 -8.22 2.19 7.08
CA GLN A 30 -7.36 1.99 8.26
C GLN A 30 -5.95 1.55 7.87
N LEU A 31 -5.82 0.60 6.95
CA LEU A 31 -4.52 0.12 6.48
C LEU A 31 -3.71 1.22 5.77
N LEU A 32 -4.36 2.05 4.96
CA LEU A 32 -3.71 3.16 4.27
C LEU A 32 -3.28 4.28 5.25
N ILE A 33 -4.08 4.56 6.29
CA ILE A 33 -3.67 5.49 7.35
C ILE A 33 -2.41 4.95 8.03
N ALA A 34 -2.42 3.71 8.50
CA ALA A 34 -1.26 3.11 9.15
C ALA A 34 -0.01 3.10 8.26
N ALA A 35 -0.16 2.79 6.96
CA ALA A 35 0.93 2.86 5.99
C ALA A 35 1.47 4.29 5.82
N ARG A 36 0.60 5.31 5.81
CA ARG A 36 0.99 6.72 5.71
C ARG A 36 1.81 7.20 6.92
N TRP A 37 1.58 6.62 8.10
CA TRP A 37 2.39 6.84 9.30
C TRP A 37 3.67 6.00 9.33
N GLY A 38 3.96 5.22 8.29
CA GLY A 38 5.16 4.40 8.20
C GLY A 38 5.11 3.10 9.00
N ALA A 39 3.94 2.69 9.50
CA ALA A 39 3.79 1.45 10.25
C ALA A 39 3.97 0.20 9.37
N HIS A 40 3.66 0.32 8.07
CA HIS A 40 3.65 -0.77 7.11
C HIS A 40 4.40 -0.36 5.83
N GLU A 41 5.40 -1.16 5.43
CA GLU A 41 6.03 -1.06 4.11
C GLU A 41 5.27 -1.89 3.08
N GLY A 42 5.53 -1.68 1.78
CA GLY A 42 4.76 -2.30 0.69
C GLY A 42 4.54 -3.82 0.79
N ASN A 43 5.53 -4.59 1.23
CA ASN A 43 5.38 -6.04 1.41
C ASN A 43 4.45 -6.40 2.58
N ASP A 44 4.63 -5.78 3.75
CA ASP A 44 3.73 -5.99 4.89
C ASP A 44 2.30 -5.50 4.58
N LEU A 45 2.18 -4.41 3.82
CA LEU A 45 0.89 -3.89 3.39
C LEU A 45 0.19 -4.85 2.41
N PHE A 46 0.93 -5.49 1.50
CA PHE A 46 0.42 -6.54 0.62
C PHE A 46 -0.18 -7.70 1.43
N ASP A 47 0.56 -8.22 2.41
CA ASP A 47 0.10 -9.32 3.26
C ASP A 47 -1.15 -8.93 4.05
N ARG A 48 -1.21 -7.70 4.55
CA ARG A 48 -2.38 -7.17 5.27
C ARG A 48 -3.59 -7.05 4.37
N PHE A 49 -3.45 -6.59 3.14
CA PHE A 49 -4.56 -6.57 2.19
C PHE A 49 -5.12 -7.97 1.95
N SER A 50 -4.24 -8.97 1.78
CA SER A 50 -4.65 -10.36 1.59
C SER A 50 -5.42 -10.91 2.81
N LYS A 51 -4.87 -10.72 4.01
CA LYS A 51 -5.51 -11.13 5.29
C LYS A 51 -6.86 -10.47 5.54
N ASN A 52 -7.10 -9.31 4.92
CA ASN A 52 -8.32 -8.52 5.07
C ASN A 52 -9.27 -8.66 3.86
N GLY A 53 -9.06 -9.65 2.98
CA GLY A 53 -9.98 -9.95 1.88
C GLY A 53 -9.94 -8.98 0.68
N LEU A 54 -8.95 -8.09 0.61
CA LEU A 54 -8.84 -7.07 -0.46
C LEU A 54 -8.18 -7.59 -1.75
N SER A 55 -7.93 -8.90 -1.85
CA SER A 55 -7.43 -9.61 -3.03
C SER A 55 -6.29 -8.88 -3.77
N PRO A 56 -5.16 -8.58 -3.08
CA PRO A 56 -4.10 -7.76 -3.64
C PRO A 56 -3.35 -8.48 -4.77
N ARG A 57 -2.89 -7.71 -5.75
CA ARG A 57 -2.03 -8.19 -6.83
C ARG A 57 -0.98 -7.15 -7.18
N TRP A 58 0.29 -7.54 -7.19
CA TRP A 58 1.35 -6.70 -7.72
C TRP A 58 1.14 -6.48 -9.23
N ILE A 59 1.14 -5.22 -9.65
CA ILE A 59 1.09 -4.82 -11.06
C ILE A 59 2.51 -4.53 -11.56
N ASN A 60 3.33 -3.94 -10.71
CA ASN A 60 4.78 -3.74 -10.88
C ASN A 60 5.40 -3.52 -9.49
N VAL A 61 6.71 -3.24 -9.46
CA VAL A 61 7.46 -3.09 -8.20
C VAL A 61 7.02 -1.91 -7.30
N LEU A 62 6.22 -0.96 -7.82
CA LEU A 62 5.75 0.22 -7.10
C LEU A 62 4.22 0.29 -6.97
N GLN A 63 3.49 -0.74 -7.41
CA GLN A 63 2.03 -0.67 -7.46
C GLN A 63 1.39 -2.00 -7.13
N ILE A 64 0.47 -1.95 -6.17
CA ILE A 64 -0.45 -3.05 -5.85
C ILE A 64 -1.84 -2.64 -6.33
N ARG A 65 -2.49 -3.51 -7.10
CA ARG A 65 -3.93 -3.43 -7.31
C ARG A 65 -4.64 -4.15 -6.18
N VAL A 66 -5.63 -3.49 -5.58
CA VAL A 66 -6.55 -4.10 -4.61
C VAL A 66 -7.97 -4.03 -5.15
N VAL A 67 -8.82 -4.96 -4.75
CA VAL A 67 -10.25 -4.92 -5.02
C VAL A 67 -10.95 -4.61 -3.72
N ASP A 68 -11.36 -3.36 -3.57
CA ASP A 68 -12.14 -2.90 -2.42
C ASP A 68 -13.62 -3.26 -2.62
N PRO A 69 -14.31 -3.79 -1.60
CA PRO A 69 -15.71 -4.18 -1.74
C PRO A 69 -16.67 -3.00 -1.96
N VAL A 70 -16.26 -1.77 -1.64
CA VAL A 70 -17.08 -0.56 -1.80
C VAL A 70 -16.68 0.19 -3.07
N ALA A 71 -15.40 0.46 -3.25
CA ALA A 71 -14.89 1.28 -4.35
C ALA A 71 -14.50 0.48 -5.61
N GLY A 72 -14.51 -0.85 -5.54
CA GLY A 72 -14.05 -1.71 -6.61
C GLY A 72 -12.52 -1.69 -6.77
N PRO A 73 -12.00 -1.84 -8.01
CA PRO A 73 -10.56 -1.91 -8.26
C PRO A 73 -9.82 -0.58 -8.01
N LEU A 74 -8.77 -0.63 -7.22
CA LEU A 74 -7.93 0.51 -6.85
C LEU A 74 -6.44 0.19 -7.04
N LEU A 75 -5.64 1.22 -7.28
CA LEU A 75 -4.18 1.14 -7.29
C LEU A 75 -3.59 1.83 -6.05
N VAL A 76 -2.86 1.06 -5.26
CA VAL A 76 -2.03 1.54 -4.15
C VAL A 76 -0.62 1.76 -4.69
N CYS A 77 -0.18 3.02 -4.66
CA CYS A 77 1.09 3.45 -5.25
C CYS A 77 2.15 3.71 -4.17
N PHE A 78 3.36 3.27 -4.47
CA PHE A 78 4.52 3.36 -3.59
C PHE A 78 5.67 4.15 -4.20
N GLU A 79 6.57 4.60 -3.36
CA GLU A 79 7.89 5.09 -3.74
C GLU A 79 8.99 4.35 -2.97
N PRO A 80 10.17 4.14 -3.57
CA PRO A 80 11.30 3.55 -2.87
C PRO A 80 11.95 4.58 -1.94
N VAL A 81 12.18 4.20 -0.69
CA VAL A 81 12.88 5.00 0.31
C VAL A 81 14.08 4.21 0.80
N ILE A 82 15.26 4.83 0.74
CA ILE A 82 16.50 4.26 1.28
C ILE A 82 16.51 4.49 2.79
N VAL A 83 16.66 3.42 3.55
CA VAL A 83 16.74 3.46 5.01
C VAL A 83 18.08 2.88 5.43
N THR A 84 18.79 3.62 6.27
CA THR A 84 20.03 3.17 6.89
C THR A 84 19.71 2.61 8.26
N GLU A 85 19.89 1.30 8.44
CA GLU A 85 19.75 0.65 9.75
C GLU A 85 21.08 0.81 10.49
N SER A 86 21.02 1.38 11.71
CA SER A 86 22.19 1.64 12.57
C SER A 86 22.62 0.40 13.34
#